data_AF-A0A3P4B790-F1
#
_entry.id   AF-A0A3P4B790-F1
#
_cell.length_a   1.000
_cell.length_b   1.000
_cell.length_c   1.000
_cell.angle_alpha   90.00
_cell.angle_beta   90.00
_cell.angle_gamma   90.00
#
_symmetry.space_group_name_H-M   'P 1'
#
loop_
_entity.id
_entity.type
_entity.pdbx_description
1 polymer ?
#
loop_
_entity_poly.entity_id
_entity_poly.type
_entity_poly.pdbx_seq_one_letter_code
_entity_poly.pdbx_strand_id
1 'polypeptide(L)'
;MNQVVEQGTVQYVLKSRVLDLPEGQFRGYVEVQARGGREMVDSRLKYCGLIRRTWLEAVEDAERLADGLRGTDCHDGECFVFSARSASSLDSLLNVFGRVR
;
A
#
# COMPACT_ATOMS: atom_id res chain seq x y z
N MET A 1 4.62 -0.61 12.75
CA MET A 1 4.18 0.54 13.59
C MET A 1 2.94 1.18 12.94
N ASN A 2 1.99 1.77 13.69
CA ASN A 2 0.83 2.49 13.11
C ASN A 2 1.05 4.00 13.29
N GLN A 3 0.95 4.79 12.22
CA GLN A 3 1.04 6.25 12.29
C GLN A 3 -0.32 6.88 11.99
N VAL A 4 -0.63 7.96 12.69
CA VAL A 4 -1.85 8.73 12.51
C VAL A 4 -1.45 10.16 12.17
N VAL A 5 -1.92 10.66 11.03
CA VAL A 5 -1.66 12.02 10.53
C VAL A 5 -2.99 12.75 10.45
N GLU A 6 -3.11 13.89 11.13
CA GLU A 6 -4.31 14.72 11.12
C GLU A 6 -4.15 15.88 10.12
N GLN A 7 -5.08 16.02 9.17
CA GLN A 7 -5.15 17.17 8.26
C GLN A 7 -6.60 17.67 8.12
N GLY A 8 -6.90 18.82 8.73
CA GLY A 8 -8.23 19.42 8.68
C GLY A 8 -9.29 18.54 9.35
N THR A 9 -10.39 18.21 8.65
CA THR A 9 -11.45 17.30 9.13
C THR A 9 -11.18 15.83 8.81
N VAL A 10 -10.04 15.51 8.17
CA VAL A 10 -9.70 14.16 7.71
C VAL A 10 -8.48 13.63 8.47
N GLN A 11 -8.63 12.44 9.05
CA GLN A 11 -7.57 11.71 9.73
C GLN A 11 -7.06 10.60 8.81
N TYR A 12 -5.76 10.58 8.55
CA TYR A 12 -5.09 9.52 7.80
C TYR A 12 -4.42 8.55 8.75
N VAL A 13 -4.62 7.25 8.52
CA VAL A 13 -3.96 6.16 9.23
C VAL A 13 -3.07 5.43 8.24
N LEU A 14 -1.78 5.37 8.55
CA LEU A 14 -0.76 4.68 7.77
C LEU A 14 -0.36 3.40 8.49
N LYS A 15 -0.41 2.27 7.78
CA LYS A 15 0.01 0.96 8.30
C LYS A 15 1.04 0.33 7.37
N SER A 16 2.28 0.20 7.84
CA SER A 16 3.32 -0.54 7.15
C SER A 16 3.03 -2.04 7.21
N ARG A 17 3.15 -2.71 6.07
CA ARG A 17 2.85 -4.13 5.86
C ARG A 17 3.85 -4.75 4.90
N VAL A 18 3.87 -6.08 4.87
CA VAL A 18 4.67 -6.86 3.91
C VAL A 18 3.74 -7.80 3.16
N LEU A 19 3.94 -7.87 1.85
CA LEU A 19 3.32 -8.84 0.97
C LEU A 19 4.33 -9.97 0.71
N ASP A 20 3.90 -11.20 0.98
CA ASP A 20 4.65 -12.40 0.60
C ASP A 20 4.46 -12.65 -0.91
N LEU A 21 5.58 -12.80 -1.61
CA LEU A 21 5.64 -13.10 -3.03
C LEU A 21 6.18 -14.52 -3.24
N PRO A 22 5.97 -15.11 -4.44
CA PRO A 22 6.55 -16.40 -4.79
C PRO A 22 8.08 -16.44 -4.59
N GLU A 23 8.63 -17.66 -4.50
CA GLU A 23 10.08 -17.90 -4.40
C GLU A 23 10.75 -17.29 -3.15
N GLY A 24 9.99 -17.09 -2.06
CA GLY A 24 10.51 -16.55 -0.80
C GLY A 24 10.90 -15.08 -0.91
N GLN A 25 10.20 -14.34 -1.77
CA GLN A 25 10.39 -12.91 -1.95
C GLN A 25 9.37 -12.12 -1.13
N PHE A 26 9.71 -10.88 -0.79
CA PHE A 26 8.88 -10.01 0.06
C PHE A 26 8.82 -8.61 -0.52
N ARG A 27 7.67 -7.96 -0.40
CA ARG A 27 7.52 -6.55 -0.80
C ARG A 27 6.83 -5.74 0.28
N GLY A 28 7.51 -4.71 0.75
CA GLY A 28 6.94 -3.75 1.68
C GLY A 28 5.85 -2.90 1.02
N TYR A 29 4.81 -2.55 1.75
CA TYR A 29 3.79 -1.59 1.33
C TYR A 29 3.16 -0.87 2.52
N VAL A 30 2.48 0.23 2.25
CA VAL A 30 1.73 1.01 3.25
C VAL A 30 0.25 1.02 2.88
N GLU A 31 -0.60 0.60 3.80
CA GLU A 31 -2.04 0.85 3.74
C GLU A 31 -2.31 2.28 4.21
N VAL A 32 -2.93 3.08 3.36
CA VAL A 32 -3.34 4.46 3.66
C VAL A 32 -4.85 4.48 3.80
N GLN A 33 -5.37 4.81 4.98
CA GLN A 33 -6.81 4.92 5.25
C GLN A 33 -7.15 6.33 5.70
N ALA A 34 -8.01 7.03 4.97
CA ALA A 34 -8.48 8.36 5.35
C ALA A 34 -9.89 8.28 5.94
N ARG A 35 -10.12 9.01 7.03
CA ARG A 35 -11.41 9.09 7.73
C ARG A 35 -11.84 10.53 7.89
N GLY A 36 -13.02 10.87 7.39
CA GLY A 36 -13.71 12.14 7.66
C GLY A 36 -14.73 11.93 8.77
N GLY A 37 -14.39 12.27 10.01
CA GLY A 37 -15.25 11.98 11.16
C GLY A 37 -15.47 10.47 11.37
N ARG A 38 -16.70 9.98 11.17
CA ARG A 38 -17.04 8.54 11.32
C ARG A 38 -16.93 7.74 10.02
N GLU A 39 -16.82 8.41 8.87
CA GLU A 39 -16.83 7.75 7.57
C GLU A 39 -15.41 7.55 7.04
N MET A 40 -15.15 6.37 6.46
CA MET A 40 -13.94 6.13 5.68
C MET A 40 -14.13 6.80 4.32
N VAL A 41 -13.27 7.77 4.01
CA VAL A 41 -13.37 8.57 2.78
C VAL A 41 -12.39 8.12 1.71
N ASP A 42 -11.31 7.43 2.10
CA ASP A 42 -10.31 6.91 1.16
C ASP A 42 -9.59 5.67 1.72
N SER A 43 -9.18 4.76 0.84
CA SER A 43 -8.38 3.58 1.18
C SER A 43 -7.50 3.18 0.01
N ARG A 44 -6.18 3.24 0.20
CA ARG A 44 -5.17 3.05 -0.85
C ARG A 44 -4.02 2.16 -0.36
N LEU A 45 -3.33 1.53 -1.30
CA LEU A 45 -2.09 0.77 -1.04
C LEU A 45 -0.95 1.41 -1.81
N LYS A 46 0.16 1.71 -1.12
CA LYS A 46 1.39 2.21 -1.75
C LYS A 46 2.50 1.19 -1.57
N TYR A 47 2.98 0.61 -2.65
CA TYR A 47 4.03 -0.40 -2.62
C TYR A 47 5.42 0.21 -2.69
N CYS A 48 6.38 -0.41 -1.99
CA CYS A 48 7.79 -0.10 -2.16
C CYS A 48 8.25 -0.48 -3.56
N GLY A 49 9.19 0.27 -4.14
CA GLY A 49 9.71 0.00 -5.49
C GLY A 49 10.54 -1.29 -5.57
N LEU A 50 11.11 -1.75 -4.46
CA LEU A 50 12.03 -2.88 -4.39
C LEU A 50 11.33 -4.14 -3.85
N ILE A 51 11.68 -5.28 -4.44
CA ILE A 51 11.39 -6.61 -3.91
C ILE A 51 12.62 -7.06 -3.11
N ARG A 52 12.38 -7.59 -1.91
CA ARG A 52 13.41 -8.04 -0.97
C ARG A 52 13.43 -9.54 -0.84
N ARG A 53 14.58 -10.05 -0.41
CA ARG A 53 14.79 -11.49 -0.14
C ARG A 53 14.52 -11.86 1.30
N THR A 54 14.42 -10.86 2.18
CA THR A 54 14.07 -11.08 3.57
C THR A 54 12.85 -10.25 3.95
N TRP A 55 12.05 -10.81 4.85
CA TRP A 55 10.87 -10.14 5.38
C TRP A 55 11.25 -8.87 6.14
N LEU A 56 12.38 -8.89 6.87
CA LEU A 56 12.85 -7.75 7.66
C LEU A 56 13.20 -6.53 6.78
N GLU A 57 13.94 -6.74 5.69
CA GLU A 57 14.25 -5.65 4.74
C GLU A 57 12.97 -5.07 4.12
N ALA A 58 11.96 -5.91 3.86
CA ALA A 58 10.67 -5.46 3.33
C ALA A 58 9.88 -4.65 4.36
N VAL A 59 9.96 -4.99 5.66
CA VAL A 59 9.39 -4.17 6.74
C VAL A 59 10.11 -2.82 6.81
N GLU A 60 11.44 -2.80 6.82
CA GLU A 60 12.21 -1.56 6.90
C GLU A 60 11.95 -0.64 5.70
N ASP A 61 11.74 -1.21 4.51
CA ASP A 61 11.29 -0.46 3.33
C ASP A 61 9.89 0.14 3.54
N ALA A 62 8.94 -0.65 4.07
CA ALA A 62 7.57 -0.20 4.31
C ALA A 62 7.48 0.85 5.43
N GLU A 63 8.33 0.77 6.45
CA GLU A 63 8.42 1.77 7.52
C GLU A 63 9.05 3.06 6.99
N ARG A 64 10.14 2.99 6.23
CA ARG A 64 10.71 4.17 5.55
C ARG A 64 9.74 4.82 4.58
N LEU A 65 8.95 4.01 3.85
CA LEU A 65 7.91 4.52 2.98
C LEU A 65 6.82 5.24 3.77
N ALA A 66 6.40 4.70 4.92
CA ALA A 66 5.41 5.35 5.79
C ALA A 66 5.94 6.67 6.37
N ASP A 67 7.19 6.69 6.84
CA ASP A 67 7.84 7.90 7.37
C ASP A 67 7.99 9.00 6.32
N GLY A 68 8.20 8.59 5.06
CA GLY A 68 8.31 9.51 3.92
C GLY A 68 6.98 10.06 3.43
N LEU A 69 5.84 9.46 3.80
CA LEU A 69 4.51 9.92 3.37
C LEU A 69 4.10 11.17 4.15
N ARG A 70 4.17 12.33 3.49
CA ARG A 70 3.60 13.57 4.03
C ARG A 70 2.09 13.59 3.77
N GLY A 71 1.33 14.33 4.58
CA GLY A 71 -0.12 14.42 4.39
C GLY A 71 -0.55 14.98 3.01
N THR A 72 0.31 15.74 2.33
CA THR A 72 0.10 16.17 0.94
C THR A 72 0.27 15.04 -0.09
N ASP A 73 1.12 14.05 0.20
CA ASP A 73 1.42 12.89 -0.68
C ASP A 73 0.36 11.79 -0.58
N CYS A 74 -0.60 11.95 0.34
CA CYS A 74 -1.82 11.15 0.42
C CYS A 74 -2.87 11.56 -0.62
N HIS A 75 -2.67 12.70 -1.30
CA HIS A 75 -3.58 13.19 -2.34
C HIS A 75 -3.15 12.76 -3.74
N ASP A 76 -1.86 12.89 -4.07
CA ASP A 76 -1.32 12.57 -5.39
C ASP A 76 -0.26 11.47 -5.33
N GLY A 77 -0.56 10.38 -6.02
CA GLY A 77 0.34 9.26 -6.23
C GLY A 77 -0.45 8.13 -6.86
N GLU A 78 -0.08 7.76 -8.09
CA GLU A 78 -0.71 6.72 -8.88
C GLU A 78 -1.08 5.51 -8.01
N CYS A 79 -2.37 5.35 -7.77
CA CYS A 79 -2.91 4.32 -6.93
C CYS A 79 -3.59 3.30 -7.83
N PHE A 80 -3.03 2.09 -7.91
CA PHE A 80 -3.76 0.95 -8.43
C PHE A 80 -4.81 0.55 -7.39
N VAL A 81 -5.98 1.18 -7.45
CA VAL A 81 -7.14 0.78 -6.66
C VAL A 81 -7.68 -0.51 -7.28
N PHE A 82 -7.26 -1.66 -6.75
CA PHE A 82 -7.95 -2.91 -7.02
C PHE A 82 -9.26 -2.90 -6.23
N SER A 83 -10.36 -2.56 -6.91
CA SER A 83 -11.70 -2.71 -6.35
C SER A 83 -11.93 -4.18 -6.03
N ALA A 84 -11.99 -4.50 -4.72
CA ALA A 84 -12.27 -5.83 -4.20
C ALA A 84 -13.70 -6.34 -4.49
N ARG A 85 -14.44 -5.71 -5.41
CA ARG A 85 -15.75 -6.19 -5.86
C ARG A 85 -15.73 -6.94 -7.20
N SER A 86 -14.58 -7.10 -7.87
CA SER A 86 -14.54 -7.82 -9.16
C SER A 86 -13.24 -8.57 -9.45
N ALA A 87 -12.62 -9.21 -8.46
CA ALA A 87 -11.50 -10.11 -8.71
C ALA A 87 -11.66 -11.42 -7.91
N SER A 88 -12.71 -12.16 -8.23
CA SER A 88 -12.63 -13.62 -8.12
C SER A 88 -11.57 -14.11 -9.10
N SER A 89 -10.49 -14.68 -8.57
CA SER A 89 -9.33 -15.28 -9.24
C SER A 89 -8.08 -14.39 -9.32
N LEU A 90 -7.13 -14.74 -8.45
CA LEU A 90 -5.71 -14.35 -8.51
C LEU A 90 -5.08 -14.68 -9.88
N ASP A 91 -5.64 -15.64 -10.63
CA ASP A 91 -5.24 -16.00 -12.00
C ASP A 91 -5.42 -14.86 -13.02
N SER A 92 -6.41 -13.98 -12.82
CA SER A 92 -6.62 -12.84 -13.72
C SER A 92 -5.54 -11.75 -13.55
N LEU A 93 -4.89 -11.69 -12.38
CA LEU A 93 -3.83 -10.72 -12.09
C LEU A 93 -2.50 -11.09 -12.76
N LEU A 94 -2.17 -12.38 -12.82
CA LEU A 94 -0.93 -12.85 -13.47
C LEU A 94 -0.97 -12.65 -14.99
N ASN A 95 -2.17 -12.65 -15.60
CA ASN A 95 -2.33 -12.38 -17.04
C ASN A 95 -2.11 -10.91 -17.44
N VAL A 96 -2.21 -9.95 -16.51
CA VAL A 96 -1.96 -8.53 -16.81
C VAL A 96 -0.47 -8.20 -16.79
N PHE A 97 0.31 -8.85 -15.92
CA PHE A 97 1.77 -8.66 -15.85
C PHE A 97 2.56 -9.57 -16.82
N GLY A 98 1.92 -10.56 -17.45
CA GLY A 98 2.55 -11.51 -18.38
C GLY A 98 2.66 -11.06 -19.84
N ARG A 99 2.19 -9.86 -20.22
CA ARG A 99 2.28 -9.35 -21.60
C ARG A 99 3.28 -8.20 -21.71
N VAL A 100 4.56 -8.54 -21.61
CA VAL A 100 5.62 -7.75 -22.28
C VAL A 100 5.99 -8.52 -23.54
N ARG A 101 5.63 -7.98 -24.69
CA ARG A 101 6.18 -8.37 -25.99
C ARG A 101 6.82 -7.13 -26.60
#